data_AF-A0A2I0NUP4-F1
#
_entry.id   AF-A0A2I0NUP4-F1
#
_cell.length_a   1.000
_cell.length_b   1.000
_cell.length_c   1.000
_cell.angle_alpha   90.00
_cell.angle_beta   90.00
_cell.angle_gamma   90.00
#
_symmetry.space_group_name_H-M   'P 1'
#
loop_
_entity.id
_entity.type
_entity.pdbx_description
1 polymer ?
#
loop_
_entity_poly.entity_id
_entity_poly.type
_entity_poly.pdbx_seq_one_letter_code
_entity_poly.pdbx_strand_id
1 'polypeptide(L)' 'AVIPSWNPEMLEPLHAVYRRTALIGYLENHASLSLRSMVRDLDTLYVPIEEIRAIDRELLTFTNINKIEDLERINTPKK' A
#
# COMPACT_ATOMS: atom_id res chain seq x y z
N ALA A 1 8.28 8.73 -2.05
CA ALA A 1 7.66 7.77 -1.12
C ALA A 1 8.31 6.41 -1.29
N VAL A 2 8.05 5.44 -0.42
CA VAL A 2 8.43 4.03 -0.60
C VAL A 2 7.14 3.21 -0.50
N ILE A 3 6.77 2.53 -1.58
CA ILE A 3 5.45 1.93 -1.73
C ILE A 3 5.60 0.45 -2.15
N PRO A 4 5.00 -0.49 -1.39
CA PRO A 4 4.93 -1.89 -1.81
C PRO A 4 4.11 -2.06 -3.09
N SER A 5 4.57 -2.94 -3.96
CA SER A 5 3.97 -3.20 -5.27
C SER A 5 3.91 -4.69 -5.55
N TRP A 6 2.72 -5.18 -5.89
CA TRP A 6 2.53 -6.54 -6.38
C TRP A 6 2.90 -6.64 -7.87
N ASN A 7 2.64 -5.55 -8.61
CA ASN A 7 3.01 -5.34 -10.00
C ASN A 7 2.84 -3.83 -10.33
N PRO A 8 3.26 -3.36 -11.52
CA PRO A 8 3.16 -1.94 -11.89
C PRO A 8 1.75 -1.32 -11.82
N GLU A 9 0.69 -2.13 -11.86
CA GLU A 9 -0.71 -1.67 -11.81
C GLU A 9 -1.35 -1.81 -10.42
N MET A 10 -0.71 -2.56 -9.52
CA MET A 10 -1.22 -2.94 -8.20
C MET A 10 -0.24 -2.53 -7.11
N LEU A 11 -0.54 -1.39 -6.51
CA LEU A 11 0.25 -0.73 -5.48
C LEU A 11 -0.50 -0.74 -4.15
N GLU A 12 0.25 -0.70 -3.05
CA GLU A 12 -0.27 -0.59 -1.68
C GLU A 12 0.00 0.80 -1.10
N PRO A 13 -0.64 1.88 -1.60
CA PRO A 13 -0.35 3.25 -1.16
C PRO A 13 -0.75 3.51 0.29
N LEU A 14 -1.66 2.71 0.86
CA LEU A 14 -2.10 2.86 2.25
C LEU A 14 -1.16 2.15 3.25
N HIS A 15 -0.31 1.24 2.76
CA HIS A 15 0.69 0.55 3.56
C HIS A 15 2.08 0.92 3.06
N ALA A 16 2.44 2.19 3.20
CA ALA A 16 3.63 2.77 2.60
C ALA A 16 4.28 3.84 3.49
N VAL A 17 5.53 4.19 3.15
CA VAL A 17 6.28 5.24 3.86
C VAL A 17 6.31 6.50 3.01
N TYR A 18 5.86 7.61 3.60
CA TYR A 18 5.84 8.92 2.96
C TYR A 18 6.77 9.88 3.67
N ARG A 19 7.49 10.69 2.88
CA ARG A 19 8.20 11.84 3.43
C ARG A 19 7.17 12.94 3.70
N ARG A 20 7.04 13.35 4.96
CA ARG A 20 6.04 14.34 5.42
C ARG A 20 6.03 15.60 4.55
N THR A 21 7.19 16.20 4.29
CA THR A 21 7.29 17.45 3.53
C THR A 21 6.81 17.29 2.09
N ALA A 22 7.13 16.17 1.44
CA ALA A 22 6.67 15.89 0.08
C ALA A 22 5.15 15.66 0.03
N LEU A 23 4.61 14.94 1.01
CA LEU A 23 3.17 14.69 1.09
C LEU A 23 2.37 15.97 1.33
N ILE A 24 2.80 16.82 2.28
CA ILE A 24 2.14 18.11 2.54
C ILE A 24 2.20 19.02 1.32
N GLY A 25 3.38 19.14 0.68
CA GLY A 25 3.52 19.97 -0.52
C GLY A 25 2.63 19.51 -1.68
N TYR A 26 2.42 18.19 -1.84
CA TYR A 26 1.43 17.66 -2.78
C TYR A 26 0.01 18.06 -2.37
N LEU A 27 -0.38 17.84 -1.10
CA LEU A 27 -1.72 18.11 -0.60
C LEU A 27 -2.12 19.60 -0.67
N GLU A 28 -1.17 20.52 -0.56
CA GLU A 28 -1.43 21.96 -0.72
C GLU A 28 -1.83 22.35 -2.15
N ASN A 29 -1.38 21.59 -3.15
CA ASN A 29 -1.52 21.94 -4.57
C ASN A 29 -2.22 20.83 -5.41
N HIS A 30 -2.86 19.86 -4.76
CA HIS A 30 -3.30 18.65 -5.44
C HIS A 30 -4.43 18.91 -6.44
N ALA A 31 -4.31 18.35 -7.64
CA ALA A 31 -5.34 18.38 -8.68
C ALA A 31 -6.38 17.25 -8.52
N SER A 32 -6.11 16.25 -7.66
CA SER A 32 -6.95 15.07 -7.49
C SER A 32 -6.84 14.45 -6.10
N LEU A 33 -7.95 13.92 -5.59
CA LEU A 33 -8.02 13.09 -4.38
C LEU A 33 -7.60 11.63 -4.63
N SER A 34 -7.21 11.29 -5.85
CA SER A 34 -6.76 9.94 -6.20
C SER A 34 -5.37 9.67 -5.64
N LEU A 35 -5.26 8.66 -4.76
CA LEU A 35 -3.96 8.17 -4.25
C LEU A 35 -3.05 7.72 -5.38
N ARG A 36 -3.58 7.14 -6.47
CA ARG A 36 -2.76 6.72 -7.61
C ARG A 36 -2.12 7.92 -8.31
N SER A 37 -2.84 9.04 -8.41
CA SER A 37 -2.27 10.27 -8.97
C SER A 37 -1.19 10.84 -8.05
N MET A 38 -1.47 10.92 -6.75
CA MET A 38 -0.49 11.35 -5.74
C MET A 38 0.80 10.56 -5.81
N VAL A 39 0.72 9.22 -5.85
CA VAL A 39 1.90 8.36 -5.87
C VAL A 39 2.76 8.56 -7.11
N ARG A 40 2.14 8.80 -8.27
CA ARG A 40 2.86 9.11 -9.52
C ARG A 40 3.52 10.48 -9.51
N ASP A 41 2.93 11.45 -8.82
CA ASP A 41 3.44 12.82 -8.75
C ASP A 41 4.59 12.95 -7.74
N LEU A 42 4.68 12.02 -6.78
CA LEU A 42 5.79 11.93 -5.83
C LEU A 42 6.95 11.11 -6.42
N ASP A 43 8.18 11.55 -6.14
CA ASP A 43 9.38 10.74 -6.37
C ASP A 43 9.31 9.48 -5.49
N THR A 44 8.98 8.35 -6.11
CA THR A 44 8.55 7.12 -5.42
C THR A 44 9.42 5.94 -5.81
N LEU A 45 9.95 5.26 -4.79
CA LEU A 45 10.55 3.95 -4.90
C LEU A 45 9.47 2.88 -4.73
N TYR A 46 9.34 2.00 -5.71
CA TYR A 46 8.46 0.84 -5.65
C TYR A 46 9.23 -0.38 -5.14
N VAL A 47 8.71 -1.03 -4.11
CA VAL A 47 9.32 -2.21 -3.50
C VAL A 47 8.47 -3.44 -3.85
N PRO A 48 9.03 -4.46 -4.53
CA PRO A 48 8.34 -5.71 -4.76
C PRO A 48 7.90 -6.36 -3.45
N ILE A 49 6.65 -6.84 -3.39
CA ILE A 49 6.13 -7.55 -2.19
C ILE A 49 6.94 -8.81 -1.84
N GLU A 50 7.65 -9.38 -2.81
CA GLU A 50 8.56 -10.50 -2.61
C GLU A 50 9.69 -10.17 -1.63
N GLU A 51 10.19 -8.93 -1.61
CA GLU A 51 11.21 -8.51 -0.63
C GLU A 51 10.65 -8.48 0.79
N ILE A 52 9.35 -8.14 0.92
CA ILE A 52 8.68 -8.05 2.22
C ILE A 52 8.41 -9.44 2.80
N ARG A 53 8.34 -10.49 1.96
CA ARG A 53 8.22 -11.89 2.41
C ARG A 53 9.38 -12.36 3.28
N ALA A 54 10.52 -11.68 3.25
CA ALA A 54 11.63 -11.95 4.17
C ALA A 54 11.25 -11.64 5.64
N ILE A 55 10.28 -10.75 5.86
CA ILE A 55 9.83 -10.30 7.18
C ILE A 55 8.41 -10.84 7.47
N ASP A 56 7.50 -10.74 6.49
CA ASP A 56 6.14 -11.27 6.56
C ASP A 56 5.92 -12.30 5.44
N ARG A 57 6.28 -13.55 5.73
CA ARG A 57 6.28 -14.65 4.75
C ARG A 57 4.94 -14.84 4.04
N GLU A 58 3.84 -14.68 4.77
CA GLU A 58 2.47 -14.86 4.26
C GLU A 58 1.83 -13.56 3.77
N LEU A 59 2.49 -12.41 3.96
CA LEU A 59 1.99 -11.07 3.63
C LEU A 59 0.67 -10.75 4.35
N LEU A 60 0.52 -11.24 5.59
CA LEU A 60 -0.66 -11.01 6.41
C LEU A 60 -0.88 -9.52 6.69
N THR A 61 0.17 -8.70 6.77
CA THR A 61 0.08 -7.25 7.00
C THR A 61 -0.61 -6.49 5.87
N PHE A 62 -0.75 -7.10 4.69
CA PHE A 62 -1.46 -6.55 3.52
C PHE A 62 -2.90 -7.04 3.40
N THR A 63 -3.40 -7.83 4.36
CA THR A 63 -4.79 -8.31 4.34
C THR A 63 -5.74 -7.12 4.54
N ASN A 64 -6.46 -6.76 3.49
CA ASN A 64 -7.47 -5.72 3.52
C ASN A 64 -8.85 -6.32 3.80
N ILE A 65 -9.63 -5.69 4.67
CA ILE A 65 -10.98 -6.12 5.05
C ILE A 65 -11.96 -5.12 4.47
N ASN A 66 -12.59 -5.48 3.34
CA ASN A 66 -13.59 -4.62 2.70
C ASN A 66 -15.01 -5.20 2.84
N LYS A 67 -15.12 -6.50 3.07
CA LYS A 67 -16.41 -7.20 3.18
C LYS A 67 -16.44 -8.14 4.38
N ILE A 68 -17.64 -8.57 4.75
CA ILE A 68 -17.85 -9.49 5.89
C ILE A 68 -17.21 -10.86 5.64
N GLU A 69 -17.13 -11.31 4.39
CA GLU A 69 -16.49 -12.59 4.04
C GLU A 69 -14.97 -12.55 4.26
N ASP A 70 -14.35 -11.36 4.18
CA ASP A 70 -12.93 -11.19 4.50
C ASP A 70 -12.69 -11.43 6.01
N LEU A 71 -13.62 -11.01 6.87
CA LEU A 71 -13.56 -11.27 8.31
C LEU A 71 -13.70 -12.76 8.64
N GLU A 72 -14.62 -13.46 7.97
CA GLU A 72 -14.80 -14.91 8.16
C GLU A 72 -13.53 -15.69 7.78
N ARG A 73 -12.85 -15.29 6.70
CA ARG A 73 -11.58 -15.89 6.26
C ARG A 73 -10.45 -15.71 7.27
N ILE A 74 -10.39 -14.57 7.96
CA ILE A 74 -9.37 -14.30 8.99
C ILE A 74 -9.67 -15.09 10.27
N ASN A 75 -10.96 -15.22 10.63
CA ASN A 75 -11.38 -15.90 11.86
C ASN A 75 -11.39 -17.44 11.75
N THR A 76 -11.30 -17.99 10.53
CA THR A 76 -11.27 -19.45 10.35
C THR A 76 -9.85 -19.96 10.59
N PRO A 77 -9.61 -20.84 11.59
CA PRO A 77 -8.28 -21.41 11.81
C PRO A 77 -7.83 -22.18 10.58
N LYS A 78 -6.63 -21.87 10.06
CA LYS A 78 -5.99 -22.71 9.05
C LYS A 78 -5.68 -24.06 9.72
N LYS A 79 -6.32 -25.13 9.23
CA LYS A 79 -6.05 -26.52 9.65
C LYS A 79 -4.64 -26.96 9.29
#